data_AF-A0A0U5B1X0-F1
#
_entry.id   AF-A0A0U5B1X0-F1
#
_cell.length_a   1.000
_cell.length_b   1.000
_cell.length_c   1.000
_cell.angle_alpha   90.00
_cell.angle_beta   90.00
_cell.angle_gamma   90.00
#
_symmetry.space_group_name_H-M   'P 1'
#
loop_
_entity.id
_entity.type
_entity.pdbx_description
1 polymer ?
#
loop_
_entity_poly.entity_id
_entity_poly.type
_entity_poly.pdbx_seq_one_letter_code
_entity_poly.pdbx_strand_id
1 'polypeptide(L)' 'MNKESKRRIAMLFILVPILLSIYLTFKSEFLIPKGYDLAIEGYVISRTLMIIFTFYLLTQAGYYIIKNTKD' A
#
# COMPACT_ATOMS: atom_id res chain seq x y z
N MET A 1 -21.95 -16.45 -5.94
CA MET A 1 -20.54 -16.48 -5.50
C MET A 1 -20.50 -16.82 -4.01
N ASN A 2 -19.76 -17.86 -3.61
CA ASN A 2 -19.74 -18.38 -2.24
C ASN A 2 -19.17 -17.35 -1.23
N LYS A 3 -19.60 -17.39 0.03
CA LYS A 3 -19.17 -16.47 1.11
C LYS A 3 -17.66 -16.55 1.34
N GLU A 4 -17.09 -17.75 1.24
CA GLU A 4 -15.64 -17.99 1.26
C GLU A 4 -14.91 -17.26 0.13
N SER A 5 -15.39 -17.39 -1.11
CA SER A 5 -14.76 -16.78 -2.29
C SER A 5 -14.76 -15.26 -2.19
N LYS A 6 -15.85 -14.67 -1.71
CA LYS A 6 -15.94 -13.22 -1.44
C LYS A 6 -14.90 -12.78 -0.41
N ARG A 7 -14.72 -13.56 0.66
CA ARG A 7 -13.76 -13.25 1.73
C ARG A 7 -12.31 -13.34 1.26
N ARG A 8 -11.98 -14.35 0.44
CA ARG A 8 -10.65 -14.49 -0.18
C ARG A 8 -10.33 -13.33 -1.12
N ILE A 9 -11.29 -12.92 -1.96
CA ILE A 9 -11.14 -11.77 -2.85
C ILE A 9 -10.92 -10.49 -2.03
N ALA A 10 -11.72 -10.25 -0.99
CA ALA A 10 -11.55 -9.09 -0.12
C ALA A 10 -10.16 -9.05 0.55
N MET A 11 -9.66 -10.19 1.04
CA MET A 11 -8.30 -10.27 1.56
C MET A 11 -7.26 -9.93 0.49
N LEU A 12 -7.40 -10.46 -0.73
CA LEU A 12 -6.50 -10.19 -1.86
C LEU A 12 -6.45 -8.69 -2.20
N PHE A 13 -7.62 -8.04 -2.22
CA PHE A 13 -7.75 -6.60 -2.48
C PHE A 13 -7.15 -5.72 -1.38
N ILE A 14 -6.96 -6.24 -0.17
CA ILE A 14 -6.27 -5.54 0.93
C ILE A 14 -4.77 -5.82 0.87
N LEU A 15 -4.38 -7.09 0.69
CA LEU A 15 -3.00 -7.53 0.75
C LEU A 15 -2.16 -6.97 -0.41
N VAL A 16 -2.71 -6.96 -1.63
CA VAL A 16 -2.00 -6.47 -2.83
C VAL A 16 -1.57 -5.01 -2.69
N PRO A 17 -2.45 -4.04 -2.36
CA PRO A 17 -2.02 -2.65 -2.19
C PRO A 17 -1.01 -2.48 -1.05
N ILE A 18 -1.14 -3.21 0.06
CA ILE A 18 -0.16 -3.15 1.16
C ILE A 18 1.21 -3.63 0.68
N LEU A 19 1.28 -4.80 0.04
CA LEU A 19 2.54 -5.35 -0.49
C LEU A 19 3.16 -4.44 -1.54
N LEU A 20 2.33 -3.85 -2.43
CA LEU A 20 2.79 -2.92 -3.44
C LEU A 20 3.38 -1.65 -2.81
N SER A 21 2.70 -1.06 -1.81
CA SER A 21 3.19 0.14 -1.12
C SER A 21 4.48 -0.13 -0.33
N ILE A 22 4.60 -1.29 0.32
CA ILE A 22 5.86 -1.72 0.97
C ILE A 22 6.97 -1.86 -0.07
N TYR A 23 6.72 -2.56 -1.17
CA TYR A 23 7.71 -2.75 -2.24
C TYR A 23 8.20 -1.40 -2.79
N LEU A 24 7.28 -0.51 -3.13
CA LEU A 24 7.57 0.83 -3.65
C LEU A 24 8.26 1.74 -2.62
N THR A 25 8.12 1.48 -1.33
CA THR A 25 8.86 2.20 -0.27
C THR A 25 10.35 1.85 -0.28
N PHE A 26 10.70 0.60 -0.61
CA PHE A 26 12.09 0.14 -0.73
C PHE A 26 12.65 0.29 -2.15
N LYS A 27 11.77 0.37 -3.15
CA LYS A 27 12.09 0.59 -4.56
C LYS A 27 11.48 1.88 -5.09
N SER A 28 11.67 2.97 -4.35
CA SER A 28 11.15 4.30 -4.71
C SER A 28 11.72 4.83 -6.02
N GLU A 29 12.88 4.33 -6.45
CA GLU A 29 13.46 4.59 -7.78
C GLU A 29 12.49 4.26 -8.93
N PHE A 30 11.60 3.27 -8.74
CA PHE A 30 10.59 2.91 -9.73
C PHE A 30 9.51 3.99 -9.92
N LEU A 31 9.36 4.87 -8.94
CA LEU A 31 8.41 6.00 -8.98
C LEU A 31 9.03 7.26 -9.57
N ILE A 32 10.36 7.29 -9.72
CA ILE A 32 11.09 8.45 -10.20
C ILE A 32 11.24 8.32 -11.72
N PRO A 33 10.72 9.29 -12.50
CA PRO A 33 10.93 9.29 -13.94
C PRO A 33 12.43 9.36 -14.28
N LYS A 34 12.85 8.63 -15.32
CA LYS A 34 14.24 8.66 -15.81
C LYS A 34 14.65 10.11 -16.11
N GLY A 35 15.78 10.55 -15.54
CA GLY A 35 16.28 11.94 -15.66
C GLY A 35 16.05 12.82 -14.43
N TYR A 36 15.29 12.35 -13.44
CA TYR A 36 15.17 12.98 -12.12
C TYR A 36 16.08 12.35 -11.05
N ASP A 37 17.02 11.49 -11.46
CA ASP A 37 17.94 10.76 -10.55
C ASP A 37 18.84 11.68 -9.71
N LEU A 38 19.06 12.91 -10.16
CA LEU A 38 19.84 13.94 -9.45
C LEU A 38 19.00 14.77 -8.47
N ALA A 39 17.67 14.67 -8.53
CA ALA A 39 16.77 15.39 -7.63
C ALA A 39 16.65 14.61 -6.30
N ILE A 40 17.66 14.77 -5.44
CA ILE A 40 17.71 14.20 -4.08
C ILE A 40 16.41 14.51 -3.32
N GLU A 41 15.87 15.71 -3.50
CA GLU A 41 14.60 16.12 -2.88
C GLU A 41 13.39 15.33 -3.40
N GLY A 42 13.32 15.08 -4.70
CA GLY A 42 12.24 14.29 -5.31
C GLY A 42 12.24 12.83 -4.83
N TYR A 43 13.42 12.26 -4.60
CA TYR A 43 13.57 10.91 -4.04
C TYR A 43 13.04 10.84 -2.60
N VAL A 44 13.45 11.79 -1.75
CA VAL A 44 13.04 11.83 -0.34
C VAL A 44 11.54 12.05 -0.20
N ILE A 45 10.96 12.98 -0.98
CA ILE A 45 9.52 13.25 -0.98
C ILE A 45 8.73 12.03 -1.43
N SER A 46 9.12 11.40 -2.55
CA SER A 46 8.45 10.20 -3.08
C SER A 46 8.43 9.07 -2.07
N ARG A 47 9.57 8.79 -1.43
CA ARG A 47 9.69 7.75 -0.42
C ARG A 47 8.84 8.06 0.82
N THR A 48 8.84 9.31 1.26
CA THR A 48 8.04 9.75 2.41
C THR A 48 6.54 9.59 2.12
N LEU A 49 6.10 9.97 0.92
CA LEU A 49 4.71 9.81 0.49
C LEU A 49 4.29 8.33 0.47
N MET A 50 5.15 7.44 -0.03
CA MET A 50 4.89 6.00 -0.04
C MET A 50 4.77 5.41 1.37
N ILE A 51 5.58 5.86 2.32
CA ILE A 51 5.49 5.44 3.72
C ILE A 51 4.15 5.88 4.32
N ILE A 52 3.74 7.14 4.10
CA ILE A 52 2.46 7.67 4.59
C ILE A 52 1.29 6.87 4.01
N PHE A 53 1.29 6.60 2.70
CA PHE A 53 0.25 5.79 2.07
C PHE A 53 0.24 4.34 2.59
N THR A 54 1.40 3.75 2.84
CA THR A 54 1.50 2.41 3.45
C THR A 54 0.83 2.38 4.81
N PHE A 55 1.13 3.34 5.70
CA PHE A 55 0.50 3.42 7.02
C PHE A 55 -1.00 3.69 6.95
N TYR A 56 -1.44 4.55 6.03
CA TYR A 56 -2.85 4.81 5.79
C TYR A 56 -3.60 3.52 5.38
N LEU A 57 -3.06 2.78 4.41
CA LEU A 57 -3.66 1.53 3.93
C LEU A 57 -3.69 0.45 5.02
N LEU A 58 -2.62 0.32 5.82
CA LEU A 58 -2.58 -0.58 6.97
C LEU A 58 -3.64 -0.22 8.01
N THR A 59 -3.82 1.06 8.29
CA THR A 59 -4.82 1.54 9.25
C THR A 59 -6.24 1.25 8.76
N GLN A 60 -6.54 1.54 7.49
CA GLN A 60 -7.84 1.23 6.88
C GLN A 60 -8.11 -0.28 6.84
N ALA A 61 -7.10 -1.09 6.53
CA ALA A 61 -7.19 -2.54 6.59
C ALA A 61 -7.52 -3.02 8.01
N GLY A 62 -6.85 -2.47 9.03
CA GLY A 62 -7.15 -2.75 10.43
C GLY A 62 -8.59 -2.42 10.81
N TYR A 63 -9.08 -1.23 10.44
CA TYR A 63 -10.48 -0.85 10.66
C TYR A 63 -11.47 -1.77 9.96
N TYR A 64 -11.19 -2.15 8.70
CA TYR A 64 -12.02 -3.08 7.96
C TYR A 64 -12.10 -4.45 8.65
N ILE A 65 -10.97 -5.00 9.10
CA ILE A 65 -10.92 -6.28 9.82
C ILE A 65 -11.72 -6.18 11.13
N ILE A 66 -11.50 -5.14 11.93
CA ILE A 66 -12.20 -4.95 13.21
C ILE A 66 -13.72 -4.85 13.00
N LYS A 67 -14.17 -4.08 12.00
CA LYS A 67 -15.59 -3.94 11.70
C LYS A 67 -16.24 -5.27 11.32
N ASN A 68 -15.61 -6.03 10.42
CA ASN A 68 -16.15 -7.32 9.96
C ASN A 68 -15.93 -8.50 10.93
N THR A 69 -15.19 -8.29 12.03
CA THR A 69 -14.99 -9.32 13.07
C THR A 69 -15.93 -9.11 14.26
N LYS A 70 -16.50 -7.91 14.42
CA LYS A 70 -17.49 -7.60 15.46
C LYS A 70 -18.94 -7.90 15.06
N ASP A 71 -19.18 -8.26 13.79
CA ASP A 71 -20.43 -8.80 13.26
C ASP A 71 -20.34 -10.33 13.09
#